data_AF-A0AAW5QNA6-F1
#
_entry.id   AF-A0AAW5QNA6-F1
#
_cell.length_a   1.000
_cell.length_b   1.000
_cell.length_c   1.000
_cell.angle_alpha   90.00
_cell.angle_beta   90.00
_cell.angle_gamma   90.00
#
_symmetry.space_group_name_H-M   'P 1'
#
loop_
_entity.id
_entity.type
_entity.pdbx_description
1 polymer ?
#
loop_
_entity_poly.entity_id
_entity_poly.type
_entity_poly.pdbx_seq_one_letter_code
_entity_poly.pdbx_strand_id
1 'polypeptide(L)'
;MLSAVRGAAVILSLGVLATGCAADGSGDEPAAVTADAAGTSCQRVESFAGTLRVGNPTPMPPTDASADRALAPGEVPAGMVYPVLDAVTIGPGTDSEADKVTLTFGGDGSIGWSARFVDIAFRDGTDVPAPVSGKCLLQIDLSGVDTGDIWTGGSPVHLFPSGASAIVEVFSYPSDNHLAQTFIGTRTSTPVITVDAADPTDTLTVTVDAALR
;
A
#
# COMPACT_ATOMS: atom_id res chain seq x y z
N MET A 1 6.44 15.35 -85.94
CA MET A 1 7.22 16.20 -86.87
C MET A 1 7.13 17.62 -86.30
N LEU A 2 8.15 18.33 -85.79
CA LEU A 2 9.62 18.29 -85.87
C LEU A 2 10.24 18.82 -84.55
N SER A 3 11.38 18.24 -84.18
CA SER A 3 12.60 18.71 -83.45
C SER A 3 12.64 20.13 -82.83
N ALA A 4 12.99 20.30 -81.53
CA ALA A 4 14.32 20.32 -80.86
C ALA A 4 15.03 21.72 -80.95
N VAL A 5 15.67 22.30 -79.91
CA VAL A 5 17.02 22.00 -79.37
C VAL A 5 17.45 23.08 -78.32
N ARG A 6 18.18 22.68 -77.25
CA ARG A 6 19.17 23.40 -76.34
C ARG A 6 18.72 24.55 -75.43
N GLY A 7 19.25 24.73 -74.19
CA GLY A 7 20.30 24.00 -73.45
C GLY A 7 20.69 24.66 -72.10
N ALA A 8 21.46 23.89 -71.30
CA ALA A 8 22.32 24.20 -70.12
C ALA A 8 21.63 24.73 -68.83
N ALA A 9 21.59 24.07 -67.64
CA ALA A 9 22.50 23.23 -66.83
C ALA A 9 23.52 24.00 -65.96
N VAL A 10 23.35 23.98 -64.62
CA VAL A 10 24.35 23.97 -63.50
C VAL A 10 23.52 23.64 -62.22
N ILE A 11 23.54 22.50 -61.50
CA ILE A 11 24.54 21.62 -60.83
C ILE A 11 25.25 22.25 -59.61
N LEU A 12 24.89 21.77 -58.40
CA LEU A 12 25.75 21.52 -57.22
C LEU A 12 24.88 20.77 -56.17
N SER A 13 24.94 19.43 -56.04
CA SER A 13 25.94 18.61 -55.31
C SER A 13 26.04 19.05 -53.84
N LEU A 14 25.73 18.23 -52.83
CA LEU A 14 26.53 17.08 -52.37
C LEU A 14 25.64 16.00 -51.72
N GLY A 15 25.85 14.75 -52.15
CA GLY A 15 25.50 13.56 -51.38
C GLY A 15 26.71 13.05 -50.60
N VAL A 16 26.44 12.33 -49.52
CA VAL A 16 27.38 11.38 -48.93
C VAL A 16 26.67 10.03 -48.92
N LEU A 17 27.21 9.09 -49.70
CA LEU A 17 26.83 7.68 -49.72
C LEU A 17 27.78 6.88 -48.82
N ALA A 18 27.21 5.80 -48.32
CA ALA A 18 27.68 4.84 -47.33
C ALA A 18 29.10 4.25 -47.50
N THR A 19 29.65 3.80 -46.37
CA THR A 19 30.40 2.54 -46.28
C THR A 19 30.04 1.85 -44.98
N GLY A 20 29.42 0.67 -45.10
CA GLY A 20 29.16 -0.23 -43.98
C GLY A 20 30.39 -1.06 -43.63
N CYS A 21 30.38 -1.59 -42.41
CA CYS A 21 31.03 -2.85 -42.09
C CYS A 21 29.94 -3.75 -41.51
N ALA A 22 29.56 -4.75 -42.29
CA ALA A 22 28.82 -5.89 -41.81
C ALA A 22 29.75 -6.69 -40.86
N ALA A 23 29.24 -6.98 -39.67
CA ALA A 23 29.63 -8.15 -38.91
C ALA A 23 28.35 -8.96 -38.72
N ASP A 24 28.32 -10.12 -39.36
CA ASP A 24 27.27 -11.12 -39.24
C ASP A 24 27.15 -11.59 -37.78
N GLY A 25 25.96 -11.44 -37.22
CA GLY A 25 25.57 -11.96 -35.93
C GLY A 25 24.05 -12.11 -35.89
N SER A 26 23.56 -13.28 -36.27
CA SER A 26 22.15 -13.66 -36.23
C SER A 26 21.58 -13.52 -34.82
N GLY A 27 20.56 -12.68 -34.65
CA GLY A 27 19.76 -12.60 -33.44
C GLY A 27 18.53 -11.74 -33.68
N ASP A 28 17.36 -12.37 -33.69
CA ASP A 28 16.06 -11.70 -33.56
C ASP A 28 16.10 -10.73 -32.35
N GLU A 29 16.23 -9.43 -32.58
CA GLU A 29 15.93 -8.42 -31.56
C GLU A 29 14.49 -7.92 -31.77
N PRO A 30 13.59 -8.11 -30.79
CA PRO A 30 12.26 -7.57 -30.88
C PRO A 30 12.34 -6.04 -30.81
N ALA A 31 11.60 -5.39 -31.70
CA ALA A 31 11.37 -3.95 -31.65
C ALA A 31 11.01 -3.55 -30.21
N ALA A 32 11.71 -2.52 -29.71
CA ALA A 32 11.42 -1.93 -28.41
C ALA A 32 9.94 -1.59 -28.33
N VAL A 33 9.20 -2.43 -27.60
CA VAL A 33 7.84 -2.13 -27.18
C VAL A 33 8.02 -0.94 -26.26
N THR A 34 7.70 0.26 -26.72
CA THR A 34 7.19 1.30 -25.83
C THR A 34 5.97 0.68 -25.19
N ALA A 35 6.19 0.01 -24.06
CA ALA A 35 5.12 -0.40 -23.19
C ALA A 35 4.41 0.88 -22.83
N ASP A 36 3.20 1.02 -23.36
CA ASP A 36 2.21 1.93 -22.84
C ASP A 36 2.26 1.82 -21.31
N ALA A 37 2.69 2.88 -20.63
CA ALA A 37 2.44 3.07 -19.21
C ALA A 37 0.93 3.30 -18.95
N ALA A 38 0.05 2.80 -19.82
CA ALA A 38 -1.37 2.64 -19.62
C ALA A 38 -1.64 1.29 -18.90
N GLY A 39 -0.90 1.04 -17.82
CA GLY A 39 -1.09 -0.12 -16.96
C GLY A 39 -2.09 0.18 -15.86
N THR A 40 -3.38 0.31 -16.20
CA THR A 40 -4.55 0.23 -15.30
C THR A 40 -4.33 0.83 -13.89
N SER A 41 -4.39 2.16 -13.78
CA SER A 41 -4.37 2.84 -12.48
C SER A 41 -5.53 2.38 -11.59
N CYS A 42 -5.37 2.53 -10.28
CA CYS A 42 -6.47 2.31 -9.36
C CYS A 42 -7.64 3.23 -9.72
N GLN A 43 -8.86 2.69 -9.79
CA GLN A 43 -10.07 3.46 -10.11
C GLN A 43 -10.87 3.81 -8.85
N ARG A 44 -10.33 3.47 -7.68
CA ARG A 44 -10.93 3.73 -6.37
C ARG A 44 -10.19 4.89 -5.71
N VAL A 45 -10.95 5.74 -5.03
CA VAL A 45 -10.45 6.96 -4.37
C VAL A 45 -11.06 7.16 -2.99
N GLU A 46 -11.88 6.21 -2.55
CA GLU A 46 -12.56 6.28 -1.27
C GLU A 46 -11.57 6.14 -0.12
N SER A 47 -11.96 6.75 1.01
CA SER A 47 -11.23 6.68 2.25
C SER A 47 -12.17 6.33 3.40
N PHE A 48 -11.67 5.59 4.35
CA PHE A 48 -12.37 5.12 5.54
C PHE A 48 -11.56 5.55 6.77
N ALA A 49 -12.23 5.82 7.88
CA ALA A 49 -11.57 6.10 9.14
C ALA A 49 -12.49 5.77 10.30
N GLY A 50 -11.89 5.55 11.46
CA GLY A 50 -12.63 5.31 12.68
C GLY A 50 -11.71 5.19 13.89
N THR A 51 -12.32 4.80 15.00
CA THR A 51 -11.63 4.47 16.23
C THR A 51 -11.98 3.06 16.64
N LEU A 52 -11.02 2.34 17.20
CA LEU A 52 -11.20 1.01 17.75
C LEU A 52 -10.75 1.01 19.21
N ARG A 53 -11.59 0.48 20.11
CA ARG A 53 -11.21 0.26 21.51
C ARG A 53 -10.83 -1.20 21.70
N VAL A 54 -9.61 -1.42 22.19
CA VAL A 54 -9.03 -2.75 22.42
C VAL A 54 -9.08 -3.04 23.91
N GLY A 55 -9.43 -4.27 24.26
CA GLY A 55 -9.53 -4.71 25.65
C GLY A 55 -10.58 -3.93 26.46
N ASN A 56 -10.34 -3.83 27.77
CA ASN A 56 -11.20 -3.11 28.69
C ASN A 56 -10.34 -2.09 29.45
N PRO A 57 -10.03 -0.94 28.82
CA PRO A 57 -9.15 0.01 29.45
C PRO A 57 -9.79 0.46 30.74
N THR A 58 -9.03 0.35 31.83
CA THR A 58 -9.43 0.83 33.15
C THR A 58 -9.99 2.25 32.99
N PRO A 59 -11.15 2.56 33.60
CA PRO A 59 -11.74 3.89 33.48
C PRO A 59 -10.69 4.92 33.84
N MET A 60 -10.47 5.91 32.96
CA MET A 60 -9.66 7.07 33.32
C MET A 60 -10.18 7.60 34.66
N PRO A 61 -9.28 8.01 35.58
CA PRO A 61 -9.72 8.69 36.78
C PRO A 61 -10.62 9.89 36.38
N PRO A 62 -11.67 10.17 37.16
CA PRO A 62 -12.70 11.12 36.77
C PRO A 62 -12.10 12.45 36.32
N THR A 63 -12.68 13.04 35.28
CA THR A 63 -12.26 14.31 34.67
C THR A 63 -12.31 15.50 35.65
N ASP A 64 -12.91 15.31 36.83
CA ASP A 64 -12.93 16.24 37.96
C ASP A 64 -11.64 16.20 38.81
N ALA A 65 -10.74 15.26 38.57
CA ALA A 65 -9.38 15.34 39.07
C ALA A 65 -8.69 16.50 38.34
N SER A 66 -8.48 17.60 39.07
CA SER A 66 -7.82 18.80 38.54
C SER A 66 -6.59 18.43 37.72
N ALA A 67 -6.57 18.80 36.43
CA ALA A 67 -5.42 18.60 35.55
C ALA A 67 -4.14 19.26 36.09
N ASP A 68 -4.30 20.18 37.05
CA ASP A 68 -3.24 20.88 37.78
C ASP A 68 -2.84 20.21 39.11
N ARG A 69 -3.29 18.97 39.38
CA ARG A 69 -2.78 18.24 40.53
C ARG A 69 -1.28 17.99 40.32
N ALA A 70 -0.47 18.75 41.03
CA ALA A 70 0.95 18.48 41.16
C ALA A 70 1.14 17.04 41.66
N LEU A 71 1.84 16.24 40.87
CA LEU A 71 2.29 14.92 41.27
C LEU A 71 3.09 15.05 42.57
N ALA A 72 2.80 14.19 43.56
CA ALA A 72 3.63 14.15 44.76
C ALA A 72 5.07 13.78 44.38
N PRO A 73 6.10 14.20 45.15
CA PRO A 73 7.47 13.76 44.91
C PRO A 73 7.56 12.23 44.89
N GLY A 74 7.88 11.64 43.73
CA GLY A 74 7.91 10.19 43.51
C GLY A 74 6.64 9.59 42.89
N GLU A 75 5.57 10.37 42.69
CA GLU A 75 4.39 9.98 41.92
C GLU A 75 4.71 10.11 40.43
N VAL A 76 4.74 8.98 39.72
CA VAL A 76 4.91 8.94 38.27
C VAL A 76 3.51 9.05 37.66
N PRO A 77 3.26 9.96 36.70
CA PRO A 77 1.97 10.00 36.03
C PRO A 77 1.72 8.65 35.36
N ALA A 78 0.47 8.17 35.40
CA ALA A 78 0.10 6.98 34.65
C ALA A 78 0.48 7.20 33.18
N GLY A 79 1.37 6.36 32.66
CA GLY A 79 1.78 6.43 31.26
C GLY A 79 0.59 6.16 30.34
N MET A 80 0.63 6.73 29.14
CA MET A 80 -0.25 6.29 28.07
C MET A 80 0.05 4.82 27.78
N VAL A 81 -0.98 3.98 27.83
CA VAL A 81 -0.89 2.57 27.43
C VAL A 81 -1.38 2.49 26.00
N TYR A 82 -0.54 1.95 25.12
CA TYR A 82 -0.89 1.71 23.72
C TYR A 82 -1.24 0.23 23.54
N PRO A 83 -2.33 -0.08 22.82
CA PRO A 83 -2.55 -1.42 22.30
C PRO A 83 -1.36 -1.88 21.46
N VAL A 84 -1.20 -3.19 21.36
CA VAL A 84 -0.14 -3.83 20.58
C VAL A 84 -0.76 -4.51 19.38
N LEU A 85 -0.32 -4.19 18.16
CA LEU A 85 -0.65 -4.98 16.97
C LEU A 85 0.15 -6.29 17.07
N ASP A 86 -0.55 -7.40 17.32
CA ASP A 86 0.04 -8.71 17.58
C ASP A 86 0.12 -9.57 16.32
N ALA A 87 -0.83 -9.41 15.40
CA ALA A 87 -0.88 -10.21 14.17
C ALA A 87 -1.46 -9.45 12.99
N VAL A 88 -0.94 -9.73 11.80
CA VAL A 88 -1.61 -9.49 10.52
C VAL A 88 -1.79 -10.84 9.86
N THR A 89 -3.01 -11.16 9.45
CA THR A 89 -3.32 -12.43 8.80
C THR A 89 -4.15 -12.20 7.56
N ILE A 90 -3.99 -13.09 6.57
CA ILE A 90 -4.85 -13.13 5.39
C ILE A 90 -5.66 -14.42 5.48
N GLY A 91 -6.97 -14.28 5.63
CA GLY A 91 -7.91 -15.39 5.49
C GLY A 91 -8.46 -15.43 4.07
N PRO A 92 -8.48 -16.59 3.39
CA PRO A 92 -9.25 -16.70 2.17
C PRO A 92 -10.72 -16.45 2.53
N GLY A 93 -11.43 -15.71 1.69
CA GLY A 93 -12.84 -16.02 1.56
C GLY A 93 -12.93 -17.41 0.94
N THR A 94 -13.90 -18.24 1.31
CA THR A 94 -14.23 -19.42 0.49
C THR A 94 -14.48 -18.99 -0.97
N ASP A 95 -14.53 -19.88 -1.97
CA ASP A 95 -14.67 -19.52 -3.40
C ASP A 95 -15.87 -18.59 -3.76
N SER A 96 -16.73 -18.30 -2.78
CA SER A 96 -17.87 -17.38 -2.80
C SER A 96 -17.83 -16.24 -1.77
N GLU A 97 -16.83 -16.17 -0.90
CA GLU A 97 -16.65 -15.11 0.10
C GLU A 97 -15.49 -14.19 -0.30
N ALA A 98 -15.60 -12.92 0.09
CA ALA A 98 -14.52 -11.96 -0.10
C ALA A 98 -13.32 -12.29 0.79
N ASP A 99 -12.12 -11.97 0.32
CA ASP A 99 -10.89 -12.17 1.10
C ASP A 99 -10.86 -11.23 2.30
N LYS A 100 -10.17 -11.64 3.37
CA LYS A 100 -10.08 -10.85 4.60
C LYS A 100 -8.64 -10.65 5.03
N VAL A 101 -8.29 -9.41 5.36
CA VAL A 101 -7.10 -9.06 6.13
C VAL A 101 -7.53 -8.74 7.54
N THR A 102 -7.03 -9.48 8.52
CA THR A 102 -7.34 -9.26 9.93
C THR A 102 -6.09 -8.78 10.65
N LEU A 103 -6.20 -7.58 11.25
CA LEU A 103 -5.22 -7.02 12.15
C LEU A 103 -5.70 -7.30 13.57
N THR A 104 -4.94 -8.08 14.32
CA THR A 104 -5.27 -8.49 15.70
C THR A 104 -4.46 -7.68 16.68
N PHE A 105 -5.13 -7.18 17.70
CA PHE A 105 -4.54 -6.33 18.74
C PHE A 105 -4.60 -7.01 20.10
N GLY A 106 -3.60 -6.74 20.93
CA GLY A 106 -3.56 -7.09 22.34
C GLY A 106 -3.44 -5.85 23.21
N GLY A 107 -3.56 -6.06 24.53
CA GLY A 107 -3.49 -5.00 25.53
C GLY A 107 -4.79 -4.20 25.67
N ASP A 108 -4.66 -2.97 26.15
CA ASP A 108 -5.79 -2.07 26.41
C ASP A 108 -5.51 -0.70 25.77
N GLY A 109 -6.56 -0.06 25.25
CA GLY A 109 -6.46 1.33 24.80
C GLY A 109 -7.36 1.67 23.62
N SER A 110 -7.03 2.75 22.92
CA SER A 110 -7.77 3.23 21.77
C SER A 110 -6.85 3.44 20.59
N ILE A 111 -7.25 2.93 19.44
CA ILE A 111 -6.54 3.04 18.17
C ILE A 111 -7.34 3.95 17.27
N GLY A 112 -6.71 4.97 16.69
CA GLY A 112 -7.26 5.69 15.55
C GLY A 112 -6.81 4.98 14.27
N TRP A 113 -7.73 4.66 13.36
CA TRP A 113 -7.38 4.00 12.10
C TRP A 113 -7.91 4.79 10.91
N SER A 114 -7.19 4.72 9.80
CA SER A 114 -7.66 5.18 8.49
C SER A 114 -7.22 4.23 7.40
N ALA A 115 -8.02 4.14 6.33
CA ALA A 115 -7.70 3.36 5.15
C ALA A 115 -8.00 4.19 3.89
N ARG A 116 -7.10 4.21 2.92
CA ARG A 116 -7.27 4.98 1.68
C ARG A 116 -6.57 4.29 0.51
N PHE A 117 -7.13 4.47 -0.68
CA PHE A 117 -6.45 4.07 -1.90
C PHE A 117 -5.30 5.04 -2.22
N VAL A 118 -4.18 4.48 -2.67
CA VAL A 118 -2.98 5.23 -3.07
C VAL A 118 -2.46 4.70 -4.39
N ASP A 119 -1.85 5.58 -5.18
CA ASP A 119 -1.16 5.18 -6.43
C ASP A 119 0.19 4.53 -6.13
N ILE A 120 0.89 5.07 -5.13
CA ILE A 120 2.19 4.57 -4.66
C ILE A 120 2.12 4.51 -3.14
N ALA A 121 2.42 3.34 -2.57
CA ALA A 121 2.54 3.15 -1.14
C ALA A 121 3.88 3.70 -0.65
N PHE A 122 3.87 4.72 0.20
CA PHE A 122 5.06 5.23 0.87
C PHE A 122 4.99 4.94 2.35
N ARG A 123 6.12 4.52 2.93
CA ARG A 123 6.25 4.49 4.39
C ARG A 123 6.29 5.92 4.92
N ASP A 124 5.55 6.18 5.99
CA ASP A 124 5.47 7.47 6.66
C ASP A 124 6.87 8.01 6.98
N GLY A 125 7.04 9.32 6.78
CA GLY A 125 8.31 10.00 6.98
C GLY A 125 9.43 9.62 6.00
N THR A 126 9.14 8.83 4.94
CA THR A 126 10.14 8.41 3.95
C THR A 126 9.66 8.61 2.51
N ASP A 127 10.61 8.82 1.60
CA ASP A 127 10.37 8.86 0.14
C ASP A 127 10.61 7.49 -0.52
N VAL A 128 10.68 6.41 0.26
CA VAL A 128 10.94 5.05 -0.24
C VAL A 128 9.61 4.33 -0.41
N PRO A 129 9.24 3.90 -1.64
CA PRO A 129 8.04 3.13 -1.85
C PRO A 129 8.10 1.78 -1.11
N ALA A 130 6.97 1.38 -0.53
CA ALA A 130 6.79 0.04 0.00
C ALA A 130 6.78 -0.98 -1.15
N PRO A 131 7.43 -2.15 -1.01
CA PRO A 131 7.51 -3.15 -2.06
C PRO A 131 6.24 -4.02 -2.10
N VAL A 132 5.10 -3.40 -2.42
CA VAL A 132 3.78 -4.03 -2.54
C VAL A 132 3.31 -4.02 -4.00
N SER A 133 2.82 -5.15 -4.49
CA SER A 133 2.27 -5.29 -5.84
C SER A 133 0.75 -5.34 -5.81
N GLY A 134 0.12 -4.83 -6.86
CA GLY A 134 -1.33 -4.84 -7.03
C GLY A 134 -1.74 -3.89 -8.14
N LYS A 135 -3.00 -4.02 -8.60
CA LYS A 135 -3.62 -3.04 -9.50
C LYS A 135 -4.19 -1.84 -8.75
N CYS A 136 -4.62 -2.05 -7.51
CA CYS A 136 -4.88 -1.00 -6.53
C CYS A 136 -4.09 -1.31 -5.26
N LEU A 137 -3.69 -0.26 -4.56
CA LEU A 137 -3.07 -0.34 -3.25
C LEU A 137 -3.98 0.35 -2.23
N LEU A 138 -4.34 -0.36 -1.17
CA LEU A 138 -5.01 0.22 0.00
C LEU A 138 -3.96 0.40 1.10
N GLN A 139 -3.72 1.64 1.51
CA GLN A 139 -2.92 1.97 2.69
C GLN A 139 -3.83 2.03 3.91
N ILE A 140 -3.41 1.41 5.01
CA ILE A 140 -4.02 1.45 6.33
C ILE A 140 -3.01 2.04 7.30
N ASP A 141 -3.38 3.14 7.93
CA ASP A 141 -2.58 3.80 8.96
C ASP A 141 -3.25 3.59 10.32
N LEU A 142 -2.49 3.10 11.30
CA LEU A 142 -2.93 2.85 12.68
C LEU A 142 -2.15 3.75 13.62
N SER A 143 -2.85 4.62 14.34
CA SER A 143 -2.29 5.57 15.29
C SER A 143 -2.57 5.16 16.73
N GLY A 144 -1.62 5.40 17.62
CA GLY A 144 -1.71 5.03 19.03
C GLY A 144 -1.54 3.52 19.23
N VAL A 145 -0.69 2.87 18.44
CA VAL A 145 -0.45 1.42 18.51
C VAL A 145 1.04 1.12 18.51
N ASP A 146 1.47 0.17 19.34
CA ASP A 146 2.79 -0.43 19.28
C ASP A 146 2.74 -1.75 18.49
N THR A 147 3.88 -2.30 18.06
CA THR A 147 3.91 -3.59 17.36
C THR A 147 4.53 -4.68 18.21
N GLY A 148 3.88 -5.84 18.22
CA GLY A 148 4.29 -7.00 19.00
C GLY A 148 5.42 -7.80 18.35
N ASP A 149 5.66 -8.99 18.90
CA ASP A 149 6.84 -9.79 18.58
C ASP A 149 6.94 -10.25 17.12
N ILE A 150 5.85 -10.25 16.34
CA ILE A 150 5.93 -10.67 14.92
C ILE A 150 6.79 -9.71 14.07
N TRP A 151 7.07 -8.50 14.56
CA TRP A 151 8.04 -7.56 13.98
C TRP A 151 9.42 -7.65 14.66
N THR A 152 9.86 -8.83 15.12
CA THR A 152 11.19 -9.03 15.70
C THR A 152 12.30 -8.34 14.89
N GLY A 153 13.10 -7.50 15.56
CA GLY A 153 14.17 -6.74 14.93
C GLY A 153 13.72 -5.55 14.07
N GLY A 154 12.45 -5.14 14.14
CA GLY A 154 11.91 -4.00 13.40
C GLY A 154 11.77 -4.26 11.90
N SER A 155 11.74 -5.53 11.49
CA SER A 155 11.61 -5.88 10.07
C SER A 155 10.13 -5.88 9.65
N PRO A 156 9.79 -5.39 8.45
CA PRO A 156 8.43 -5.48 7.93
C PRO A 156 7.96 -6.92 7.78
N VAL A 157 6.65 -7.12 7.93
CA VAL A 157 5.96 -8.39 7.69
C VAL A 157 5.43 -8.39 6.27
N HIS A 158 5.69 -9.47 5.54
CA HIS A 158 5.28 -9.64 4.15
C HIS A 158 4.52 -10.94 3.97
N LEU A 159 3.25 -10.85 3.58
CA LEU A 159 2.33 -11.98 3.49
C LEU A 159 1.82 -12.17 2.07
N PHE A 160 1.94 -13.40 1.58
CA PHE A 160 1.38 -13.82 0.32
C PHE A 160 0.24 -14.82 0.58
N PRO A 161 -0.97 -14.57 0.06
CA PRO A 161 -2.08 -15.47 0.30
C PRO A 161 -1.96 -16.75 -0.51
N SER A 162 -2.27 -17.89 0.13
CA SER A 162 -2.53 -19.15 -0.56
C SER A 162 -4.04 -19.29 -0.86
N GLY A 163 -4.46 -18.89 -2.07
CA GLY A 163 -5.84 -19.09 -2.53
C GLY A 163 -6.79 -17.89 -2.42
N ALA A 164 -6.30 -16.71 -2.05
CA ALA A 164 -7.10 -15.48 -2.05
C ALA A 164 -7.44 -15.01 -3.48
N SER A 165 -8.70 -14.64 -3.69
CA SER A 165 -9.27 -14.36 -5.01
C SER A 165 -9.15 -12.90 -5.45
N ALA A 166 -9.03 -11.97 -4.51
CA ALA A 166 -8.99 -10.53 -4.68
C ALA A 166 -7.68 -9.91 -4.19
N ILE A 167 -6.99 -10.52 -3.22
CA ILE A 167 -5.72 -10.02 -2.65
C ILE A 167 -4.51 -10.63 -3.39
N VAL A 168 -3.53 -9.77 -3.72
CA VAL A 168 -2.21 -10.15 -4.24
C VAL A 168 -1.25 -10.44 -3.10
N GLU A 169 -1.13 -9.50 -2.17
CA GLU A 169 -0.22 -9.57 -1.01
C GLU A 169 -0.58 -8.50 0.02
N VAL A 170 -0.03 -8.66 1.24
CA VAL A 170 -0.11 -7.68 2.32
C VAL A 170 1.29 -7.39 2.84
N PHE A 171 1.63 -6.12 3.00
CA PHE A 171 2.92 -5.66 3.48
C PHE A 171 2.74 -4.71 4.67
N SER A 172 3.36 -4.98 5.81
CA SER A 172 3.11 -4.24 7.04
C SER A 172 4.41 -3.83 7.74
N TYR A 173 4.57 -2.52 7.99
CA TYR A 173 5.71 -1.98 8.73
C TYR A 173 5.46 -2.03 10.24
N PRO A 174 6.52 -2.19 11.05
CA PRO A 174 6.41 -2.02 12.49
C PRO A 174 5.97 -0.59 12.84
N SER A 175 5.50 -0.41 14.08
CA SER A 175 5.17 0.92 14.57
C SER A 175 6.42 1.80 14.67
N ASP A 176 6.32 3.04 14.21
CA ASP A 176 7.27 4.12 14.46
C ASP A 176 6.51 5.32 15.03
N ASN A 177 6.94 5.84 16.19
CA ASN A 177 6.21 6.88 16.94
C ASN A 177 4.72 6.55 17.15
N HIS A 178 4.40 5.29 17.47
CA HIS A 178 3.04 4.79 17.67
C HIS A 178 2.15 4.84 16.41
N LEU A 179 2.77 4.88 15.22
CA LEU A 179 2.13 4.77 13.91
C LEU A 179 2.58 3.47 13.22
N ALA A 180 1.67 2.51 13.07
CA ALA A 180 1.88 1.32 12.25
C ALA A 180 1.18 1.48 10.89
N GLN A 181 1.78 0.94 9.83
CA GLN A 181 1.23 1.02 8.48
C GLN A 181 1.13 -0.35 7.82
N THR A 182 -0.01 -0.63 7.21
CA THR A 182 -0.24 -1.85 6.43
C THR A 182 -0.73 -1.49 5.04
N PHE A 183 -0.17 -2.14 4.03
CA PHE A 183 -0.54 -2.00 2.63
C PHE A 183 -1.13 -3.30 2.11
N ILE A 184 -2.25 -3.20 1.40
CA ILE A 184 -2.93 -4.33 0.76
C ILE A 184 -2.92 -4.10 -0.74
N GLY A 185 -2.30 -5.02 -1.48
CA GLY A 185 -2.34 -5.03 -2.93
C GLY A 185 -3.50 -5.88 -3.45
N THR A 186 -4.31 -5.33 -4.36
CA THR A 186 -5.47 -6.05 -4.91
C THR A 186 -5.27 -6.45 -6.37
N ARG A 187 -5.94 -7.54 -6.78
CA ARG A 187 -5.86 -8.11 -8.14
C ARG A 187 -6.63 -7.29 -9.19
N THR A 188 -7.63 -6.55 -8.75
CA THR A 188 -8.53 -5.70 -9.54
C THR A 188 -8.23 -4.22 -9.31
N SER A 189 -8.55 -3.38 -10.29
CA SER A 189 -8.47 -1.91 -10.20
C SER A 189 -9.74 -1.28 -9.60
N THR A 190 -10.78 -2.08 -9.33
CA THR A 190 -12.05 -1.65 -8.74
C THR A 190 -12.44 -2.49 -7.52
N PRO A 191 -11.53 -2.82 -6.57
CA PRO A 191 -11.87 -3.67 -5.43
C PRO A 191 -12.96 -3.02 -4.57
N VAL A 192 -13.91 -3.79 -4.04
CA VAL A 192 -14.87 -3.31 -3.02
C VAL A 192 -14.30 -3.60 -1.64
N ILE A 193 -14.25 -2.56 -0.82
CA ILE A 193 -13.66 -2.62 0.53
C ILE A 193 -14.74 -2.37 1.57
N THR A 194 -14.76 -3.23 2.58
CA THR A 194 -15.51 -3.02 3.82
C THR A 194 -14.56 -3.16 4.99
N VAL A 195 -14.60 -2.22 5.93
CA VAL A 195 -13.80 -2.27 7.15
C VAL A 195 -14.74 -2.46 8.34
N ASP A 196 -14.49 -3.49 9.15
CA ASP A 196 -15.22 -3.78 10.38
C ASP A 196 -14.31 -3.58 11.59
N ALA A 197 -14.82 -2.80 12.56
CA ALA A 197 -14.13 -2.32 13.76
C ALA A 197 -15.12 -2.19 14.94
N ALA A 198 -15.88 -3.24 15.24
CA ALA A 198 -16.93 -3.22 16.26
C ALA A 198 -16.40 -3.05 17.70
N ASP A 199 -16.95 -2.14 18.51
CA ASP A 199 -16.52 -1.95 19.91
C ASP A 199 -17.29 -2.88 20.89
N PRO A 200 -16.64 -3.56 21.86
CA PRO A 200 -15.19 -3.82 21.96
C PRO A 200 -14.80 -5.01 21.08
N THR A 201 -13.75 -4.85 20.28
CA THR A 201 -13.12 -5.95 19.55
C THR A 201 -11.61 -5.78 19.56
N ASP A 202 -10.92 -6.91 19.53
CA ASP A 202 -9.47 -6.95 19.45
C ASP A 202 -9.00 -7.05 17.98
N THR A 203 -9.88 -6.75 17.01
CA THR A 203 -9.59 -6.94 15.58
C THR A 203 -10.10 -5.80 14.69
N LEU A 204 -9.28 -5.38 13.72
CA LEU A 204 -9.72 -4.59 12.57
C LEU A 204 -9.73 -5.51 11.35
N THR A 205 -10.91 -5.76 10.79
CA THR A 205 -11.06 -6.65 9.64
C THR A 205 -11.34 -5.86 8.37
N VAL A 206 -10.46 -5.99 7.39
CA VAL A 206 -10.65 -5.43 6.05
C VAL A 206 -11.06 -6.54 5.10
N THR A 207 -12.30 -6.46 4.63
CA THR A 207 -12.83 -7.37 3.62
C THR A 207 -12.60 -6.78 2.23
N VAL A 208 -12.01 -7.57 1.34
CA VAL A 208 -11.63 -7.19 -0.02
C VAL A 208 -12.34 -8.12 -1.00
N ASP A 209 -13.24 -7.55 -1.79
CA ASP A 209 -13.93 -8.22 -2.88
C ASP A 209 -13.38 -7.71 -4.22
N ALA A 210 -13.26 -8.59 -5.21
CA ALA A 210 -12.84 -8.24 -6.56
C ALA A 210 -13.87 -7.35 -7.32
N ALA A 211 -15.09 -7.22 -6.78
CA ALA A 211 -16.27 -6.58 -7.36
C ALA A 211 -16.99 -7.40 -8.45
N LEU A 212 -18.30 -7.10 -8.54
CA LEU A 212 -19.46 -7.90 -8.96
C LEU A 212 -19.27 -8.98 -10.05
N ARG A 213 -19.72 -10.21 -9.72
CA ARG A 213 -20.27 -11.17 -10.67
C ARG A 213 -21.60 -10.69 -11.25
#